data_AF-A0A2D6ASD1-F1
#
_entry.id   AF-A0A2D6ASD1-F1
#
_cell.length_a   1.000
_cell.length_b   1.000
_cell.length_c   1.000
_cell.angle_alpha   90.00
_cell.angle_beta   90.00
_cell.angle_gamma   90.00
#
_symmetry.space_group_name_H-M   'P 1'
#
loop_
_entity.id
_entity.type
_entity.pdbx_description
1 polymer ?
#
loop_
_entity_poly.entity_id
_entity_poly.type
_entity_poly.pdbx_seq_one_letter_code
_entity_poly.pdbx_strand_id
1 'polypeptide(L)'
;MPHKIIVEGFDGGGKSTIVKALSEALHQEAFYNKGPPGTVLNAIEFVQRHFEMVHNHVIMDRVTCISEYCYGFDRLSDMDERWLLVTAQLTTKDVSIVWC
;
A
#
# COMPACT_ATOMS: atom_id res chain seq x y z
N MET A 1 -8.96 16.94 -2.49
CA MET A 1 -8.93 15.54 -2.99
C MET A 1 -8.53 14.65 -1.82
N PRO A 2 -8.95 13.37 -1.77
CA PRO A 2 -8.52 12.46 -0.70
C PRO A 2 -6.99 12.29 -0.75
N HIS A 3 -6.32 12.77 0.30
CA HIS A 3 -4.88 12.63 0.51
C HIS A 3 -4.59 11.25 1.09
N LYS A 4 -3.59 10.56 0.53
CA LYS A 4 -3.14 9.24 0.99
C LYS A 4 -1.72 9.29 1.51
N ILE A 5 -1.45 8.55 2.58
CA ILE A 5 -0.10 8.35 3.09
C ILE A 5 0.25 6.88 2.96
N ILE A 6 1.29 6.56 2.20
CA ILE A 6 1.81 5.20 2.10
C ILE A 6 3.07 5.13 2.96
N VAL A 7 3.08 4.23 3.92
CA VAL A 7 4.26 3.93 4.73
C VAL A 7 4.87 2.64 4.22
N GLU A 8 6.11 2.71 3.74
CA GLU A 8 6.82 1.56 3.20
C GLU A 8 8.29 1.51 3.61
N GLY A 9 8.92 0.34 3.48
CA GLY A 9 10.23 0.03 4.02
C GLY A 9 10.42 -1.47 4.27
N PHE A 10 11.64 -1.89 4.61
CA PHE A 10 11.93 -3.31 4.87
C PHE A 10 11.27 -3.81 6.17
N ASP A 11 11.17 -5.14 6.31
CA ASP A 11 10.76 -5.76 7.57
C ASP A 11 11.63 -5.32 8.74
N GLY A 12 11.01 -5.05 9.89
CA GLY A 12 11.71 -4.49 11.06
C GLY A 12 11.93 -2.98 11.03
N GLY A 13 11.65 -2.27 9.93
CA GLY A 13 11.84 -0.82 9.79
C GLY A 13 10.86 0.08 10.58
N GLY A 14 10.06 -0.47 11.49
CA GLY A 14 9.15 0.33 12.34
C GLY A 14 7.90 0.90 11.67
N LYS A 15 7.56 0.48 10.45
CA LYS A 15 6.39 0.97 9.67
C LYS A 15 5.10 1.00 10.47
N SER A 16 4.71 -0.10 11.12
CA SER A 16 3.45 -0.15 11.86
C SER A 16 3.41 0.81 13.04
N THR A 17 4.57 1.16 13.63
CA THR A 17 4.69 2.21 14.66
C THR A 17 4.43 3.59 14.05
N ILE A 18 5.01 3.88 12.88
CA ILE A 18 4.79 5.14 12.15
C ILE A 18 3.32 5.26 11.73
N VAL A 19 2.74 4.20 11.16
CA VAL A 19 1.33 4.16 10.73
C VAL A 19 0.41 4.45 11.91
N LYS A 20 0.66 3.83 13.07
CA LYS A 20 -0.11 4.09 14.29
C LYS A 20 0.01 5.55 14.72
N ALA A 21 1.24 6.08 14.77
CA ALA A 21 1.47 7.47 15.17
C ALA A 21 0.79 8.47 14.22
N LEU A 22 0.85 8.23 12.91
CA LEU A 22 0.18 9.06 11.90
C LEU A 22 -1.35 8.97 12.00
N SER A 23 -1.90 7.78 12.22
CA SER A 23 -3.34 7.56 12.38
C SER A 23 -3.89 8.33 13.58
N GLU A 24 -3.17 8.30 14.70
CA GLU A 24 -3.51 9.05 15.91
C GLU A 24 -3.39 10.56 15.70
N ALA A 25 -2.29 11.03 15.10
CA ALA A 25 -2.01 12.46 14.91
C ALA A 25 -2.94 13.13 13.89
N LEU A 26 -3.33 12.41 12.84
CA LEU A 26 -4.16 12.94 11.75
C LEU A 26 -5.64 12.60 11.89
N HIS A 27 -6.01 11.79 12.89
CA HIS A 27 -7.36 11.22 13.04
C HIS A 27 -7.84 10.53 11.75
N GLN A 28 -6.94 9.79 11.10
CA GLN A 28 -7.20 9.06 9.85
C GLN A 28 -7.18 7.55 10.07
N GLU A 29 -8.05 6.84 9.34
CA GLU A 29 -8.04 5.39 9.34
C GLU A 29 -6.74 4.85 8.74
N ALA A 30 -6.16 3.85 9.42
CA ALA A 30 -5.00 3.13 8.95
C ALA A 30 -5.37 1.72 8.47
N PHE A 31 -4.93 1.40 7.25
CA PHE A 31 -5.04 0.10 6.65
C PHE A 31 -3.73 -0.67 6.82
N TYR A 32 -3.81 -1.84 7.46
CA TYR A 32 -2.64 -2.65 7.77
C TYR A 32 -2.57 -3.92 6.91
N ASN A 33 -1.51 -4.05 6.12
CA ASN A 33 -1.14 -5.33 5.51
C ASN A 33 -0.16 -6.10 6.40
N LYS A 34 -0.51 -7.34 6.74
CA LYS A 34 0.36 -8.24 7.51
C LYS A 34 1.44 -8.86 6.60
N GLY A 35 2.42 -8.04 6.22
CA GLY A 35 3.56 -8.45 5.40
C GLY A 35 3.29 -8.47 3.89
N PRO A 36 4.30 -8.84 3.08
CA PRO A 36 4.14 -8.97 1.63
C PRO A 36 3.20 -10.14 1.28
N PRO A 37 2.53 -10.11 0.11
CA PRO A 37 1.70 -11.23 -0.33
C PRO A 37 2.57 -12.48 -0.56
N GLY A 38 2.22 -13.60 0.09
CA GLY A 38 2.92 -14.87 -0.09
C GLY A 38 2.51 -15.68 -1.34
N THR A 39 1.40 -15.30 -1.98
CA THR A 39 0.85 -15.95 -3.18
C THR A 39 0.23 -14.91 -4.13
N VAL A 40 0.03 -15.29 -5.40
CA VAL A 40 -0.65 -14.44 -6.40
C VAL A 40 -2.09 -14.11 -5.96
N LEU A 41 -2.81 -15.08 -5.39
CA LEU A 41 -4.18 -14.86 -4.91
C LEU A 41 -4.22 -13.80 -3.80
N ASN A 42 -3.29 -13.88 -2.84
CA ASN A 42 -3.18 -12.88 -1.78
C ASN A 42 -2.83 -11.50 -2.35
N ALA A 43 -2.00 -11.44 -3.39
CA ALA A 43 -1.67 -10.19 -4.07
C ALA A 43 -2.92 -9.57 -4.72
N ILE A 44 -3.76 -10.36 -5.39
CA ILE A 44 -5.03 -9.91 -5.98
C ILE A 44 -5.96 -9.36 -4.91
N GLU A 45 -6.12 -10.08 -3.79
CA GLU A 45 -6.95 -9.64 -2.66
C GLU A 45 -6.45 -8.31 -2.07
N PHE A 46 -5.13 -8.15 -1.92
CA PHE A 46 -4.56 -6.91 -1.42
C PHE A 46 -4.81 -5.74 -2.38
N VAL A 47 -4.62 -5.97 -3.69
CA VAL A 47 -4.90 -4.96 -4.73
C VAL A 47 -6.38 -4.57 -4.73
N GLN A 48 -7.31 -5.52 -4.59
CA GLN A 48 -8.74 -5.21 -4.49
C GLN A 48 -9.06 -4.34 -3.28
N ARG A 49 -8.53 -4.66 -2.11
CA ARG A 49 -8.71 -3.85 -0.89
C ARG A 49 -8.07 -2.48 -1.04
N HIS A 50 -6.92 -2.37 -1.69
CA HIS A 50 -6.30 -1.07 -1.99
C HIS A 50 -7.17 -0.22 -2.91
N PHE A 51 -7.79 -0.84 -3.91
CA PHE A 51 -8.72 -0.17 -4.81
C PHE A 51 -9.96 0.37 -4.08
N GLU A 52 -10.50 -0.38 -3.12
CA GLU A 52 -11.63 0.10 -2.29
C GLU A 52 -11.25 1.32 -1.44
N MET A 53 -10.00 1.38 -0.97
CA MET A 53 -9.52 2.46 -0.10
C MET A 53 -9.03 3.70 -0.84
N VAL A 54 -8.79 3.62 -2.16
CA VAL A 54 -8.13 4.67 -2.94
C VAL A 54 -8.93 5.99 -3.04
N HIS A 55 -10.22 5.94 -2.73
CA HIS A 55 -11.13 7.08 -2.72
C HIS A 55 -11.23 7.77 -1.35
N ASN A 56 -10.59 7.21 -0.32
CA ASN A 56 -10.64 7.70 1.06
C ASN A 56 -9.35 8.45 1.45
N HIS A 57 -9.44 9.28 2.49
CA HIS A 57 -8.27 9.72 3.23
C HIS A 57 -7.78 8.56 4.09
N VAL A 58 -6.66 7.95 3.71
CA VAL A 58 -6.19 6.70 4.33
C VAL A 58 -4.68 6.68 4.47
N ILE A 59 -4.23 6.06 5.55
CA ILE A 59 -2.83 5.69 5.76
C ILE A 59 -2.69 4.20 5.44
N MET A 60 -1.74 3.82 4.60
CA MET A 60 -1.57 2.44 4.13
C MET A 60 -0.20 1.91 4.60
N ASP A 61 -0.22 0.89 5.46
CA ASP A 61 0.97 0.09 5.81
C ASP A 61 1.22 -0.91 4.68
N ARG A 62 2.17 -0.58 3.81
CA ARG A 62 2.50 -1.28 2.56
C ARG A 62 1.43 -1.21 1.48
N VAL A 63 1.89 -0.98 0.25
CA VAL A 63 1.10 -1.13 -0.96
C VAL A 63 1.75 -2.22 -1.82
N THR A 64 0.94 -3.15 -2.32
CA THR A 64 1.40 -4.38 -2.99
C THR A 64 2.34 -4.08 -4.16
N CYS A 65 2.01 -3.08 -4.98
CA CYS A 65 2.85 -2.72 -6.11
C CYS A 65 4.22 -2.15 -5.68
N ILE A 66 4.32 -1.47 -4.53
CA ILE A 66 5.59 -0.95 -4.03
C ILE A 66 6.39 -2.08 -3.36
N SER A 67 5.73 -2.91 -2.55
CA SER A 67 6.37 -4.08 -1.93
C SER A 67 6.93 -5.03 -2.98
N GLU A 68 6.27 -5.21 -4.12
CA GLU A 68 6.77 -6.02 -5.23
C GLU A 68 8.15 -5.56 -5.73
N TYR A 69 8.35 -4.25 -5.93
CA TYR A 69 9.66 -3.70 -6.27
C TYR A 69 10.68 -3.92 -5.16
N CYS A 70 10.29 -3.83 -3.89
CA CYS A 70 11.19 -4.02 -2.75
C CYS A 70 11.68 -5.46 -2.59
N TYR A 71 10.84 -6.45 -2.94
CA TYR A 71 11.09 -7.87 -2.67
C TYR A 71 11.34 -8.70 -3.94
N GLY A 72 11.37 -8.08 -5.12
CA GLY A 72 11.73 -8.75 -6.38
C GLY A 72 10.80 -9.88 -6.76
N PHE A 73 9.48 -9.68 -6.63
CA PHE A 73 8.50 -10.66 -7.07
C PHE A 73 8.39 -10.67 -8.60
N ASP A 74 9.39 -11.24 -9.28
CA ASP A 74 9.39 -11.49 -10.74
C ASP A 74 8.25 -12.42 -11.21
N ARG A 75 7.33 -12.83 -10.32
CA ARG A 75 6.19 -13.73 -10.58
C ARG A 75 4.85 -13.02 -10.75
N LEU A 76 4.78 -11.72 -10.49
CA LEU A 76 3.55 -10.92 -10.68
C LEU A 76 3.57 -10.16 -12.01
N SER A 77 4.62 -10.30 -12.82
CA SER A 77 4.74 -9.70 -14.15
C SER A 77 3.65 -10.12 -15.15
N ASP A 78 2.88 -11.16 -14.84
CA ASP A 78 1.70 -11.60 -15.61
C ASP A 78 0.38 -10.96 -15.13
N MET A 79 0.40 -9.99 -14.21
CA MET A 79 -0.80 -9.49 -13.55
C MET A 79 -1.63 -8.50 -14.39
N ASP A 80 -2.83 -8.99 -14.75
CA ASP A 80 -4.16 -8.40 -14.55
C ASP A 80 -4.27 -6.85 -14.49
N GLU A 81 -5.11 -6.28 -15.36
CA GLU A 81 -5.38 -4.83 -15.50
C GLU A 81 -5.63 -4.09 -14.17
N ARG A 82 -6.12 -4.80 -13.14
CA ARG A 82 -6.33 -4.27 -11.78
C ARG A 82 -5.05 -3.72 -11.12
N TRP A 83 -3.89 -4.32 -11.37
CA TRP A 83 -2.60 -3.89 -10.80
C TRP A 83 -2.12 -2.56 -11.40
N LEU A 84 -2.27 -2.42 -12.72
CA LEU A 84 -2.07 -1.16 -13.45
C LEU A 84 -3.02 -0.07 -12.96
N LEU A 85 -4.29 -0.40 -12.71
CA LEU A 85 -5.28 0.54 -12.21
C LEU A 85 -4.95 1.07 -10.81
N VAL A 86 -4.54 0.21 -9.86
CA VAL A 86 -4.13 0.67 -8.53
C VAL A 86 -2.88 1.55 -8.61
N THR A 87 -1.87 1.14 -9.38
CA THR A 87 -0.66 1.93 -9.59
C THR A 87 -0.97 3.29 -10.22
N ALA A 88 -1.80 3.33 -11.27
CA ALA A 88 -2.25 4.57 -11.89
C ALA A 88 -3.02 5.46 -10.91
N GLN A 89 -3.90 4.89 -10.08
CA GLN A 89 -4.68 5.67 -9.13
C GLN A 89 -3.89 6.18 -7.92
N LEU A 90 -2.81 5.50 -7.54
CA LEU A 90 -1.89 5.96 -6.52
C LEU A 90 -0.90 7.00 -7.07
N THR A 91 -0.56 6.94 -8.36
CA THR A 91 0.39 7.87 -9.00
C THR A 91 -0.26 9.15 -9.55
N THR A 92 -1.57 9.15 -9.79
CA THR A 92 -2.30 10.33 -10.32
C THR A 92 -2.91 11.22 -9.25
N LYS A 93 -2.83 10.84 -7.97
CA LYS A 93 -3.52 11.51 -6.86
C LYS A 93 -2.53 12.03 -5.81
N ASP A 94 -3.01 12.90 -4.93
CA ASP A 94 -2.27 13.46 -3.80
C ASP A 94 -1.81 12.36 -2.83
N VAL A 95 -0.55 11.95 -2.94
CA VAL A 95 0.07 10.85 -2.21
C VAL A 95 1.40 11.29 -1.62
N SER A 96 1.56 11.07 -0.31
CA SER A 96 2.85 11.13 0.38
C SER A 96 3.37 9.72 0.63
N ILE A 97 4.64 9.47 0.29
CA ILE A 97 5.32 8.21 0.61
C ILE A 97 6.29 8.48 1.76
N VAL A 98 6.15 7.73 2.84
CA VAL A 98 7.06 7.72 3.99
C VAL A 98 7.88 6.44 3.91
N TRP A 99 9.19 6.59 3.64
CA TRP A 99 10.12 5.47 3.54
C TRP A 99 10.83 5.23 4.88
N CYS A 100 10.92 3.96 5.29
CA CYS A 100 11.46 3.51 6.58
C CYS A 100 12.60 2.51 6.39
#